data_AF-A0A6G3WXD1-F1
#
_entry.id   AF-A0A6G3WXD1-F1
#
_cell.length_a   1.000
_cell.length_b   1.000
_cell.length_c   1.000
_cell.angle_alpha   90.00
_cell.angle_beta   90.00
_cell.angle_gamma   90.00
#
_symmetry.space_group_name_H-M   'P 1'
#
loop_
_entity.id
_entity.type
_entity.pdbx_description
1 polymer ?
#
loop_
_entity_poly.entity_id
_entity_poly.type
_entity_poly.pdbx_seq_one_letter_code
_entity_poly.pdbx_strand_id
1 'polypeptide(L)' 'MSGALTHSAMDLRTDSGARIHGDTALVTCGVTNTAHYRGERYDADEWTTDAFVRRRGSRLCVPSHITPAAPDRGTNPSCI' A
#
# COMPACT_ATOMS: atom_id res chain seq x y z
N MET A 1 -6.12 -18.69 15.58
CA MET A 1 -5.40 -17.50 15.07
C MET A 1 -6.44 -16.38 15.00
N SER A 2 -6.50 -15.49 15.99
CA SER A 2 -7.58 -14.49 16.17
C SER A 2 -7.21 -13.23 15.38
N GLY A 3 -7.85 -12.84 14.28
CA GLY A 3 -9.25 -13.02 13.89
C GLY A 3 -10.11 -11.77 14.16
N ALA A 4 -9.51 -10.64 14.54
CA ALA A 4 -10.24 -9.40 14.86
C ALA A 4 -9.61 -8.16 14.21
N LEU A 5 -9.07 -8.32 13.00
CA LEU A 5 -8.69 -7.20 12.15
C LEU A 5 -9.72 -7.15 11.02
N THR A 6 -10.68 -6.24 11.15
CA THR A 6 -11.68 -6.00 10.09
C THR A 6 -11.04 -5.01 9.12
N HIS A 7 -10.72 -5.49 7.91
CA HIS A 7 -10.09 -4.65 6.88
C HIS A 7 -11.04 -3.49 6.58
N SER A 8 -10.63 -2.28 6.95
CA SER A 8 -11.39 -1.06 6.74
C SER A 8 -10.66 -0.24 5.68
N ALA A 9 -11.36 0.73 5.09
CA ALA A 9 -11.08 1.28 3.76
C ALA A 9 -9.58 1.49 3.43
N MET A 10 -9.21 1.06 2.23
CA MET A 10 -7.90 1.26 1.63
C MET A 10 -8.09 2.13 0.39
N ASP A 11 -7.73 3.40 0.50
CA ASP A 11 -7.87 4.38 -0.57
C ASP A 11 -6.51 4.70 -1.18
N LEU A 12 -6.44 4.71 -2.52
CA LEU A 12 -5.23 5.12 -3.24
C LEU A 12 -5.02 6.63 -3.06
N ARG A 13 -3.86 7.00 -2.52
CA ARG A 13 -3.43 8.39 -2.36
C ARG A 13 -2.74 8.95 -3.61
N THR A 14 -2.11 8.07 -4.39
CA THR A 14 -1.35 8.44 -5.60
C THR A 14 -1.73 7.54 -6.77
N ASP A 15 -1.48 8.01 -8.00
CA ASP A 15 -1.45 7.12 -9.16
C ASP A 15 -0.51 5.95 -8.88
N SER A 16 -0.95 4.74 -9.19
CA SER A 16 -0.17 3.54 -8.96
C SER A 16 0.91 3.40 -10.04
N GLY A 17 2.16 3.28 -9.61
CA GLY A 17 3.29 3.01 -10.48
C GLY A 17 3.40 1.52 -10.72
N ALA A 18 3.09 1.05 -11.93
CA ALA A 18 3.32 -0.34 -12.33
C ALA A 18 4.59 -0.48 -13.20
N ARG A 19 5.38 -1.52 -12.95
CA ARG A 19 6.51 -1.95 -13.78
C ARG A 19 6.40 -3.45 -14.06
N ILE A 20 6.60 -3.86 -15.31
CA ILE A 20 6.54 -5.26 -15.72
C ILE A 20 7.95 -5.76 -16.03
N HIS A 21 8.31 -6.89 -15.41
CA HIS A 21 9.56 -7.62 -15.60
C HIS A 21 9.21 -9.08 -15.96
N GLY A 22 9.08 -9.35 -17.26
CA GLY A 22 8.68 -10.67 -17.77
C GLY A 22 7.28 -11.08 -17.29
N ASP A 23 7.22 -12.15 -16.50
CA ASP A 23 5.98 -12.65 -15.88
C ASP A 23 5.62 -11.97 -14.55
N THR A 24 6.47 -11.06 -14.07
CA THR A 24 6.26 -10.34 -12.81
C THR A 24 5.83 -8.90 -13.09
N ALA A 25 4.82 -8.41 -12.38
CA ALA A 25 4.59 -6.97 -12.24
C ALA A 25 4.87 -6.54 -10.81
N LEU A 26 5.55 -5.41 -10.66
CA LEU A 26 5.67 -4.68 -9.40
C LEU A 26 4.72 -3.50 -9.46
N VAL A 27 3.87 -3.37 -8.45
CA VAL A 27 2.96 -2.25 -8.28
C VAL A 27 3.33 -1.55 -6.98
N THR A 28 3.62 -0.26 -7.07
CA THR A 28 3.88 0.59 -5.91
C THR A 28 2.88 1.74 -5.89
N CYS A 29 2.20 1.94 -4.76
CA CYS A 29 1.28 3.05 -4.57
C CYS A 29 1.26 3.54 -3.12
N GLY A 30 0.93 4.83 -2.95
CA GLY A 30 0.60 5.40 -1.65
C GLY A 30 -0.86 5.08 -1.32
N VAL A 31 -1.13 4.67 -0.09
CA VAL A 31 -2.45 4.26 0.38
C VAL A 31 -2.72 4.82 1.76
N THR A 32 -3.95 5.27 2.00
CA THR A 32 -4.43 5.49 3.36
C THR A 32 -5.23 4.28 3.78
N ASN A 33 -4.85 3.68 4.91
CA ASN A 33 -5.43 2.47 5.44
C ASN A 33 -6.08 2.79 6.79
N THR A 34 -7.37 2.49 6.92
CA THR A 34 -8.05 2.48 8.20
C THR A 34 -8.17 1.03 8.66
N ALA A 35 -7.72 0.72 9.87
CA ALA A 35 -7.89 -0.59 10.48
C ALA A 35 -8.62 -0.46 11.82
N HIS A 36 -9.50 -1.42 12.12
CA HIS A 36 -10.06 -1.56 13.46
C HIS A 36 -9.48 -2.82 14.11
N TYR A 37 -8.77 -2.65 15.22
CA TYR A 37 -8.22 -3.74 16.02
C TYR A 37 -8.72 -3.62 17.46
N ARG A 38 -9.40 -4.67 17.94
CA ARG A 38 -9.99 -4.73 19.29
C ARG A 38 -10.93 -3.55 19.63
N GLY A 39 -11.63 -3.01 18.63
CA GLY A 39 -12.54 -1.88 18.79
C GLY A 39 -11.87 -0.50 18.70
N GLU A 40 -10.54 -0.45 18.64
CA GLU A 40 -9.78 0.78 18.42
C GLU A 40 -9.50 0.99 16.93
N ARG A 41 -9.64 2.24 16.47
CA ARG A 41 -9.37 2.65 15.10
C ARG A 41 -7.90 3.07 14.97
N TYR A 42 -7.26 2.63 13.90
CA TYR A 42 -5.91 2.99 13.51
C TYR A 42 -5.94 3.50 12.08
N ASP A 43 -5.46 4.71 11.85
CA ASP A 43 -5.29 5.29 10.52
C ASP A 43 -3.80 5.31 10.18
N ALA A 44 -3.46 4.87 8.97
CA ALA A 44 -2.08 4.84 8.49
C ALA A 44 -2.00 5.44 7.07
N ASP A 45 -0.97 6.26 6.84
CA ASP A 45 -0.52 6.65 5.50
C ASP A 45 0.70 5.81 5.17
N GLU A 46 0.63 5.03 4.10
CA GLU A 46 1.57 3.96 3.82
C GLU A 46 1.94 3.92 2.34
N TRP A 47 3.13 3.42 2.04
CA TRP A 47 3.47 2.91 0.73
C TRP A 47 3.35 1.39 0.75
N THR A 48 2.68 0.84 -0.25
CA THR A 48 2.71 -0.60 -0.53
C THR A 48 3.54 -0.88 -1.78
N THR A 49 4.25 -2.01 -1.80
CA THR A 49 4.81 -2.62 -3.01
C THR A 49 4.38 -4.07 -3.09
N ASP A 50 3.59 -4.37 -4.11
CA ASP A 50 3.03 -5.70 -4.37
C ASP A 50 3.69 -6.31 -5.61
N ALA A 51 4.17 -7.55 -5.50
CA ALA A 51 4.65 -8.30 -6.66
C ALA A 51 3.61 -9.32 -7.12
N PHE A 52 3.17 -9.16 -8.36
CA PHE A 52 2.23 -10.04 -9.03
C PHE A 52 2.95 -10.93 -10.03
N VAL A 53 2.90 -12.25 -9.84
CA VAL A 53 3.41 -13.22 -10.81
C VAL A 53 2.27 -13.79 -11.63
N ARG A 54 2.44 -13.78 -12.96
CA ARG A 54 1.53 -14.42 -13.90
C ARG A 54 1.70 -15.94 -13.82
N ARG A 55 0.66 -16.66 -13.41
CA ARG A 55 0.60 -18.13 -13.40
C ARG A 55 -0.70 -18.58 -14.06
N ARG A 56 -0.59 -19.43 -15.10
CA ARG A 56 -1.74 -20.03 -15.81
C ARG A 56 -2.79 -18.99 -16.27
N GLY A 57 -2.33 -17.83 -16.74
CA GLY A 57 -3.19 -16.73 -17.22
C GLY A 57 -3.67 -15.75 -16.15
N SER A 58 -3.50 -16.06 -14.86
CA SER A 58 -3.90 -15.18 -13.75
C SER A 58 -2.69 -14.53 -13.08
N ARG A 59 -2.84 -13.30 -12.59
CA ARG A 59 -1.83 -12.63 -11.77
C ARG A 59 -2.11 -12.92 -10.30
N LEU A 60 -1.12 -13.45 -9.58
CA LEU A 60 -1.21 -13.72 -8.15
C LEU A 60 -0.24 -12.81 -7.41
N CYS A 61 -0.73 -12.10 -6.40
CA CYS A 61 0.13 -11.41 -5.45
C CYS A 61 0.88 -12.47 -4.63
N VAL A 62 2.22 -12.39 -4.60
CA VAL A 62 3.07 -13.36 -3.88
C VAL A 62 3.71 -12.71 -2.65
N PRO A 63 4.45 -11.59 -2.76
CA PRO A 63 4.79 -10.73 -1.64
C PRO A 63 4.08 -9.37 -1.71
N SER A 64 3.73 -8.86 -0.54
CA SER A 64 3.34 -7.47 -0.31
C SER A 64 4.24 -6.90 0.79
N HIS A 65 4.85 -5.75 0.53
CA HIS A 65 5.62 -5.00 1.52
C HIS A 65 4.96 -3.66 1.77
N ILE A 66 4.78 -3.34 3.05
CA ILE A 66 4.15 -2.09 3.50
C ILE A 66 5.16 -1.34 4.35
N THR A 67 5.28 -0.04 4.10
CA THR A 67 6.09 0.87 4.91
C THR A 67 5.30 2.13 5.19
N PRO A 68 5.38 2.71 6.41
CA PRO A 68 4.81 4.02 6.66
C PRO A 68 5.32 5.05 5.65
N ALA A 69 4.43 5.92 5.19
CA ALA A 69 4.84 7.10 4.45
C ALA A 69 5.74 7.95 5.36
N ALA A 70 6.82 8.50 4.80
CA ALA A 70 7.57 9.53 5.50
C ALA A 70 6.60 10.67 5.85
N PRO A 71 6.75 11.32 7.03
CA PRO A 71 5.97 12.52 7.31
C PRO A 71 6.11 13.49 6.16
N ASP A 72 5.02 14.15 5.78
CA ASP A 72 5.09 15.34 4.92
C ASP A 72 6.21 16.22 5.49
N ARG A 73 7.30 16.36 4.74
CA ARG A 73 8.25 17.45 4.98
C ARG A 73 7.51 18.70 4.56
N GLY A 74 6.77 19.26 5.51
CA GLY A 74 5.92 20.41 5.31
C GLY A 74 6.60 21.36 4.35
N THR A 75 5.93 21.64 3.24
CA THR A 75 6.37 22.65 2.28
C THR A 75 6.74 23.89 3.07
N ASN A 76 8.04 24.16 3.20
CA ASN A 76 8.51 25.47 3.62
C ASN A 76 8.53 26.32 2.35
N PRO A 77 7.60 27.28 2.16
CA PRO A 77 7.62 28.14 0.99
C PRO A 77 8.76 29.17 1.00
N SER A 78 9.67 29.17 1.99
CA SER A 78 10.87 30.03 1.96
C SER A 78 12.08 29.27 1.41
N CYS A 79 12.22 29.27 0.08
CA CYS A 79 13.49 29.35 -0.64
C CYS A 79 13.18 29.20 -2.14
N ILE A 80 12.64 30.27 -2.72
CA ILE A 80 13.07 30.69 -4.07
C ILE A 80 14.49 31.25 -3.97
#